data_AF-A0A0F9HXV2-F1
#
_entry.id   AF-A0A0F9HXV2-F1
#
_cell.length_a   1.000
_cell.length_b   1.000
_cell.length_c   1.000
_cell.angle_alpha   90.00
_cell.angle_beta   90.00
_cell.angle_gamma   90.00
#
_symmetry.space_group_name_H-M   'P 1'
#
loop_
_entity.id
_entity.type
_entity.pdbx_description
1 polymer ?
#
loop_
_entity_poly.entity_id
_entity_poly.type
_entity_poly.pdbx_seq_one_letter_code
_entity_poly.pdbx_strand_id
1 'polypeptide(L)'
;MPDADNIQVAVVSRLLVAGFPWRTAFEMGSRGQAVRLFAVHYSWERLFSDSDSRLKVAMSTNPEHEISPPLTEPAWMLDKSLYASFSGGFDQDVRSDIGYTFNTWRTAVIPLYGIIRPRRQVLVGNYVSATGMNFRAEIYYSVAELGKTELDTLNLKYGKYRRRA
;
A
#
# COMPACT_ATOMS: atom_id res chain seq x y z
N MET A 1 -17.34 -19.46 9.38
CA MET A 1 -16.75 -18.11 9.53
C MET A 1 -15.25 -18.32 9.72
N PRO A 2 -14.34 -17.51 9.13
CA PRO A 2 -12.93 -17.69 9.41
C PRO A 2 -12.70 -17.33 10.89
N ASP A 3 -12.09 -18.24 11.64
CA ASP A 3 -11.82 -18.05 13.06
C ASP A 3 -11.06 -16.74 13.30
N ALA A 4 -11.64 -15.89 14.15
CA ALA A 4 -11.26 -14.49 14.36
C ALA A 4 -9.95 -14.32 15.15
N ASP A 5 -9.28 -15.41 15.55
CA ASP A 5 -8.46 -15.36 16.75
C ASP A 5 -7.04 -14.82 16.57
N ASN A 6 -6.59 -14.43 15.37
CA ASN A 6 -5.22 -13.89 15.19
C ASN A 6 -5.05 -12.91 14.02
N ILE A 7 -6.00 -11.98 13.81
CA ILE A 7 -5.77 -10.88 12.86
C ILE A 7 -4.80 -9.86 13.50
N GLN A 8 -3.70 -9.59 12.81
CA GLN A 8 -2.68 -8.62 13.15
C GLN A 8 -2.71 -7.46 12.15
N VAL A 9 -2.17 -6.31 12.57
CA VAL A 9 -2.14 -5.10 11.75
C VAL A 9 -0.71 -4.55 11.69
N ALA A 10 -0.17 -4.43 10.48
CA ALA A 10 1.04 -3.66 10.24
C ALA A 10 0.64 -2.23 9.84
N VAL A 11 1.19 -1.23 10.53
CA VAL A 11 0.83 0.18 10.31
C VAL A 11 2.03 0.93 9.73
N VAL A 12 1.79 1.67 8.66
CA VAL A 12 2.77 2.55 8.02
C VAL A 12 2.19 3.96 7.96
N SER A 13 2.81 4.91 8.66
CA SER A 13 2.40 6.33 8.65
C SER A 13 3.52 7.19 8.07
N ARG A 14 3.17 8.19 7.25
CA ARG A 14 4.13 9.06 6.59
C ARG A 14 3.53 10.42 6.21
N LEU A 15 4.33 11.48 6.33
CA LEU A 15 4.09 12.74 5.64
C LEU A 15 4.51 12.60 4.17
N LEU A 16 3.55 12.68 3.24
CA LEU A 16 3.81 12.71 1.81
C LEU A 16 4.12 14.13 1.38
N VAL A 17 5.25 14.31 0.70
CA VAL A 17 5.65 15.58 0.12
C VAL A 17 5.18 15.64 -1.32
N ALA A 18 4.61 16.78 -1.71
CA ALA A 18 4.12 17.06 -3.04
C ALA A 18 5.16 16.77 -4.15
N GLY A 19 4.73 16.07 -5.20
CA GLY A 19 5.48 15.95 -6.46
C GLY A 19 6.59 14.89 -6.48
N PHE A 20 6.74 14.10 -5.41
CA PHE A 20 7.80 13.08 -5.33
C PHE A 20 7.24 11.66 -5.15
N PRO A 21 7.81 10.67 -5.86
CA PRO A 21 7.57 9.28 -5.53
C PRO A 21 8.17 8.94 -4.17
N TRP A 22 7.49 8.10 -3.43
CA TRP A 22 7.90 7.69 -2.09
C TRP A 22 7.86 6.18 -1.94
N ARG A 23 8.65 5.68 -0.99
CA ARG A 23 8.71 4.27 -0.63
C ARG A 23 9.02 4.07 0.85
N THR A 24 8.36 3.12 1.48
CA THR A 24 8.58 2.76 2.88
C THR A 24 8.61 1.25 3.01
N ALA A 25 9.73 0.71 3.46
CA ALA A 25 9.79 -0.68 3.87
C ALA A 25 8.95 -0.90 5.13
N PHE A 26 8.30 -2.05 5.24
CA PHE A 26 7.56 -2.45 6.42
C PHE A 26 7.66 -3.95 6.64
N GLU A 27 7.30 -4.39 7.84
CA GLU A 27 7.33 -5.79 8.22
C GLU A 27 5.94 -6.29 8.56
N MET A 28 5.65 -7.53 8.15
CA MET A 28 4.42 -8.25 8.50
C MET A 28 4.75 -9.73 8.65
N GLY A 29 4.30 -10.33 9.76
CA GLY A 29 4.70 -11.68 10.16
C GLY A 29 6.20 -11.78 10.51
N SER A 30 6.64 -12.97 10.95
CA SER A 30 8.06 -13.20 11.24
C SER A 30 8.83 -13.75 10.03
N ARG A 31 10.16 -13.66 10.08
CA ARG A 31 11.05 -14.05 8.99
C ARG A 31 10.82 -15.50 8.58
N GLY A 32 10.36 -15.69 7.35
CA GLY A 32 10.23 -17.01 6.75
C GLY A 32 8.86 -17.66 6.90
N GLN A 33 7.96 -17.11 7.72
CA GLN A 33 6.56 -17.51 7.77
C GLN A 33 5.80 -17.05 6.53
N ALA A 34 4.67 -17.70 6.26
CA ALA A 34 3.69 -17.20 5.32
C ALA A 34 2.65 -16.36 6.09
N VAL A 35 2.08 -15.37 5.41
CA VAL A 35 0.97 -14.57 5.95
C VAL A 35 -0.20 -14.63 4.98
N ARG A 36 -1.40 -14.76 5.53
CA ARG A 36 -2.64 -14.54 4.81
C ARG A 36 -2.97 -13.06 4.89
N LEU A 37 -3.19 -12.43 3.74
CA LEU A 37 -3.60 -11.03 3.68
C LEU A 37 -5.13 -10.95 3.62
N PHE A 38 -5.70 -9.96 4.29
CA PHE A 38 -7.14 -9.73 4.32
C PHE A 38 -7.54 -8.42 3.67
N ALA A 39 -6.87 -7.32 4.04
CA ALA A 39 -7.18 -6.01 3.50
C ALA A 39 -6.03 -5.03 3.75
N VAL A 40 -6.04 -3.94 3.00
CA VAL A 40 -5.31 -2.72 3.35
C VAL A 40 -6.30 -1.59 3.47
N HIS A 41 -6.21 -0.88 4.58
CA HIS A 41 -6.94 0.36 4.81
C HIS A 41 -5.98 1.52 4.61
N TYR A 42 -6.19 2.28 3.55
CA TYR A 42 -5.50 3.54 3.32
C TYR A 42 -6.34 4.67 3.87
N SER A 43 -5.71 5.53 4.66
CA SER A 43 -6.31 6.72 5.24
C SER A 43 -5.35 7.89 5.06
N TRP A 44 -5.91 9.07 4.87
CA TRP A 44 -5.10 10.28 4.76
C TRP A 44 -5.84 11.50 5.30
N GLU A 45 -5.07 12.37 5.92
CA GLU A 45 -5.53 13.61 6.54
C GLU A 45 -5.39 14.77 5.57
N ARG A 46 -6.36 15.69 5.62
CA ARG A 46 -6.28 17.09 5.19
C ARG A 46 -5.54 17.33 3.87
N LEU A 47 -6.32 17.43 2.81
CA LEU A 47 -5.92 18.17 1.62
C LEU A 47 -6.22 19.66 1.89
N PHE A 48 -5.21 20.51 1.70
CA PHE A 48 -5.37 21.96 1.66
C PHE A 48 -5.09 22.41 0.23
N SER A 49 -6.06 22.38 -0.67
CA SER A 49 -5.94 23.23 -1.86
C SER A 49 -7.17 23.24 -2.72
N ASP A 50 -7.39 24.39 -3.35
CA ASP A 50 -8.14 24.57 -4.61
C ASP A 50 -7.44 23.91 -5.81
N SER A 51 -6.74 22.78 -5.63
CA SER A 51 -5.95 22.12 -6.68
C SER A 51 -6.15 20.61 -6.69
N ASP A 52 -6.30 20.08 -7.92
CA ASP A 52 -6.45 18.65 -8.19
C ASP A 52 -5.30 17.86 -7.55
N SER A 53 -5.64 17.01 -6.59
CA SER A 53 -4.67 16.14 -5.94
C SER A 53 -4.84 14.71 -6.44
N ARG A 54 -3.74 14.00 -6.68
CA ARG A 54 -3.74 12.59 -7.09
C ARG A 54 -2.81 11.77 -6.21
N LEU A 55 -3.33 10.65 -5.71
CA LEU A 55 -2.55 9.68 -4.95
C LEU A 55 -2.58 8.33 -5.67
N LYS A 56 -1.39 7.74 -5.80
CA LYS A 56 -1.20 6.33 -6.12
C LYS A 56 -0.44 5.68 -4.99
N VAL A 57 -0.91 4.53 -4.54
CA VAL A 57 -0.25 3.73 -3.52
C VAL A 57 -0.48 2.26 -3.74
N ALA A 58 0.54 1.45 -3.54
CA ALA A 58 0.46 0.00 -3.65
C ALA A 58 1.51 -0.65 -2.75
N MET A 59 1.24 -1.90 -2.37
CA MET A 59 2.24 -2.78 -1.80
C MET A 59 3.04 -3.44 -2.92
N SER A 60 4.33 -3.65 -2.67
CA SER A 60 5.20 -4.41 -3.55
C SER A 60 6.10 -5.35 -2.77
N THR A 61 6.48 -6.41 -3.47
CA THR A 61 7.47 -7.42 -3.03
C THR A 61 8.73 -7.38 -3.91
N ASN A 62 8.78 -6.47 -4.89
CA ASN A 62 9.93 -6.25 -5.76
C ASN A 62 10.88 -5.22 -5.11
N PRO A 63 12.14 -5.58 -4.76
CA PRO A 63 13.08 -4.64 -4.17
C PRO A 63 13.50 -3.51 -5.13
N GLU A 64 13.38 -3.69 -6.45
CA GLU A 64 13.70 -2.62 -7.41
C GLU A 64 12.78 -1.40 -7.25
N HIS A 65 11.56 -1.60 -6.75
CA HIS A 65 10.62 -0.51 -6.48
C HIS A 65 11.01 0.35 -5.29
N GLU A 66 11.97 -0.08 -4.47
CA GLU A 66 12.59 0.79 -3.47
C GLU A 66 13.40 1.91 -4.12
N ILE A 67 13.84 1.71 -5.37
CA ILE A 67 14.71 2.65 -6.10
C ILE A 67 13.89 3.37 -7.17
N SER A 68 13.14 2.62 -7.96
CA SER A 68 12.43 3.12 -9.15
C SER A 68 10.98 2.62 -9.17
N PRO A 69 10.07 3.18 -8.35
CA PRO A 69 8.66 2.86 -8.45
C PRO A 69 8.10 3.30 -9.81
N PRO A 70 7.06 2.62 -10.35
CA PRO A 70 6.46 3.00 -11.63
C PRO A 70 5.94 4.46 -11.60
N LEU A 71 6.39 5.28 -12.55
CA LEU A 71 6.09 6.72 -12.57
C LEU A 71 4.81 7.07 -13.34
N THR A 72 4.43 6.26 -14.33
CA THR A 72 3.28 6.51 -15.20
C THR A 72 2.11 5.59 -14.83
N GLU A 73 0.87 6.04 -15.09
CA GLU A 73 -0.32 5.20 -14.85
C GLU A 73 -0.28 3.87 -15.63
N PRO A 74 0.09 3.84 -16.92
CA PRO A 74 0.17 2.57 -17.63
C PRO A 74 1.23 1.62 -17.04
N ALA A 75 2.40 2.13 -16.66
CA ALA A 75 3.45 1.31 -16.05
C ALA A 75 2.98 0.75 -14.69
N TRP A 76 2.28 1.55 -13.90
CA TRP A 76 1.72 1.15 -12.62
C TRP A 76 0.68 0.03 -12.77
N MET A 77 -0.26 0.19 -13.71
CA MET A 77 -1.35 -0.77 -13.92
C MET A 77 -0.88 -2.08 -14.56
N LEU A 78 0.21 -2.06 -15.33
CA LEU A 78 0.81 -3.25 -15.94
C LEU A 78 1.74 -4.02 -15.01
N ASP A 79 2.13 -3.42 -13.88
CA ASP A 79 3.08 -4.01 -12.96
C ASP A 79 2.42 -5.06 -12.04
N LYS A 80 2.63 -6.32 -12.38
CA LYS A 80 2.09 -7.48 -11.63
C LYS A 80 2.70 -7.65 -10.24
N SER A 81 3.79 -6.93 -9.93
CA SER A 81 4.40 -6.95 -8.60
C SER A 81 3.79 -5.92 -7.65
N LEU A 82 2.91 -5.04 -8.16
CA LEU A 82 2.09 -4.15 -7.36
C LEU A 82 0.76 -4.81 -7.05
N TYR A 83 0.37 -4.76 -5.79
CA TYR A 83 -0.91 -5.27 -5.29
C TYR A 83 -1.41 -4.36 -4.17
N ALA A 84 -2.65 -4.58 -3.72
CA ALA A 84 -3.34 -3.63 -2.83
C ALA A 84 -3.37 -2.21 -3.41
N SER A 85 -3.44 -2.08 -4.75
CA SER A 85 -3.25 -0.79 -5.41
C SER A 85 -4.48 0.11 -5.27
N PHE A 86 -4.24 1.37 -4.95
CA PHE A 86 -5.21 2.46 -5.01
C PHE A 86 -4.63 3.58 -5.88
N SER A 87 -5.44 4.07 -6.83
CA SER A 87 -5.16 5.24 -7.67
C SER A 87 -6.41 6.10 -7.67
N GLY A 88 -6.30 7.35 -7.22
CA GLY A 88 -7.46 8.22 -7.05
C GLY A 88 -7.11 9.69 -7.13
N GLY A 89 -8.00 10.44 -7.77
CA GLY A 89 -8.05 11.89 -7.70
C GLY A 89 -8.91 12.36 -6.53
N PHE A 90 -8.58 13.52 -5.99
CA PHE A 90 -9.35 14.18 -4.97
C PHE A 90 -9.70 15.58 -5.46
N ASP A 91 -10.95 15.75 -5.85
CA ASP A 91 -11.53 17.07 -6.06
C ASP A 91 -12.02 17.54 -4.69
N GLN A 92 -11.58 18.73 -4.28
CA GLN A 92 -12.02 19.37 -3.05
C GLN A 92 -12.70 20.68 -3.43
N ASP A 93 -13.99 20.78 -3.15
CA ASP A 93 -14.77 22.00 -3.37
C ASP A 93 -14.71 22.83 -2.08
N VAL A 94 -13.89 23.89 -2.08
CA VAL A 94 -13.82 24.83 -0.95
C VAL A 94 -14.92 25.87 -1.15
N ARG A 95 -16.10 25.62 -0.58
CA ARG A 95 -17.11 26.68 -0.41
C ARG A 95 -16.89 27.39 0.92
N SER A 96 -16.54 28.67 0.89
CA SER A 96 -16.98 29.55 1.97
C SER A 96 -16.97 31.04 1.59
N ASP A 97 -18.07 31.71 1.90
CA ASP A 97 -18.18 33.18 1.95
C ASP A 97 -17.70 33.71 3.33
N ILE A 98 -17.44 32.81 4.28
CA ILE A 98 -17.01 33.07 5.67
C ILE A 98 -16.11 31.90 6.08
N GLY A 99 -14.80 32.12 6.21
CA GLY A 99 -13.75 31.10 6.28
C GLY A 99 -13.97 29.93 7.26
N TYR A 100 -14.35 28.77 6.73
CA TYR A 100 -14.29 27.49 7.43
C TYR A 100 -13.31 26.54 6.73
N THR A 101 -12.42 25.92 7.51
CA THR A 101 -11.59 24.80 7.04
C THR A 101 -12.27 23.48 7.39
N PHE A 102 -12.65 22.69 6.39
CA PHE A 102 -13.15 21.33 6.60
C PHE A 102 -11.98 20.33 6.62
N ASN A 103 -11.90 19.51 7.67
CA ASN A 103 -10.99 18.37 7.72
C ASN A 103 -11.72 17.14 7.17
N THR A 104 -11.53 16.83 5.89
CA THR A 104 -12.05 15.59 5.31
C THR A 104 -11.02 14.48 5.47
N TRP A 105 -11.42 13.40 6.13
CA TRP A 105 -10.69 12.14 6.12
C TRP A 105 -11.26 11.26 5.03
N ARG A 106 -10.42 10.81 4.09
CA ARG A 106 -10.84 9.80 3.12
C ARG A 106 -10.16 8.49 3.46
N THR A 107 -10.94 7.43 3.27
CA THR A 107 -10.52 6.05 3.48
C THR A 107 -10.77 5.25 2.21
N ALA A 108 -9.83 4.39 1.86
CA ALA A 108 -10.00 3.36 0.86
C ALA A 108 -9.63 2.01 1.48
N VAL A 109 -10.57 1.06 1.46
CA VAL A 109 -10.33 -0.32 1.90
C VAL A 109 -10.18 -1.20 0.67
N ILE A 110 -8.98 -1.75 0.48
CA ILE A 110 -8.66 -2.66 -0.62
C ILE A 110 -8.66 -4.09 -0.09
N PRO A 111 -9.64 -4.93 -0.48
CA PRO A 111 -9.64 -6.33 -0.06
C PRO A 111 -8.44 -7.05 -0.69
N LEU A 112 -7.80 -7.89 0.11
CA LEU A 112 -6.71 -8.72 -0.31
C LEU A 112 -7.09 -10.18 -0.18
N TYR A 113 -6.66 -10.94 -1.19
CA TYR A 113 -6.86 -12.37 -1.22
C TYR A 113 -5.53 -13.05 -1.50
N GLY A 114 -5.20 -14.01 -0.67
CA GLY A 114 -4.06 -14.88 -0.89
C GLY A 114 -3.15 -15.00 0.32
N ILE A 115 -2.22 -15.93 0.16
CA ILE A 115 -1.16 -16.21 1.10
C ILE A 115 0.13 -15.79 0.42
N ILE A 116 0.95 -15.00 1.11
CA ILE A 116 2.26 -14.57 0.61
C ILE A 116 3.34 -14.94 1.60
N ARG A 117 4.59 -15.01 1.13
CA ARG A 117 5.75 -15.07 2.00
C ARG A 117 6.39 -13.69 2.03
N PRO A 118 6.19 -12.90 3.09
CA PRO A 118 6.66 -11.53 3.13
C PRO A 118 8.19 -11.54 3.19
N ARG A 119 8.80 -11.33 2.03
CA ARG A 119 10.23 -11.05 1.89
C ARG A 119 10.32 -9.62 1.39
N ARG A 120 10.86 -8.71 2.22
CA ARG A 120 11.09 -7.29 1.88
C ARG A 120 9.85 -6.61 1.31
N GLN A 121 8.91 -6.30 2.20
CA GLN A 121 7.68 -5.62 1.82
C GLN A 121 7.93 -4.13 1.76
N VAL A 122 7.45 -3.52 0.68
CA VAL A 122 7.63 -2.09 0.45
C VAL A 122 6.30 -1.51 0.05
N LEU A 123 5.90 -0.46 0.74
CA LEU A 123 4.81 0.38 0.30
C LEU A 123 5.39 1.46 -0.62
N VAL A 124 4.87 1.56 -1.83
CA VAL A 124 5.31 2.55 -2.81
C VAL A 124 4.15 3.43 -3.21
N GLY A 125 4.45 4.68 -3.57
CA GLY A 125 3.42 5.60 -3.99
C GLY A 125 3.95 6.82 -4.71
N ASN A 126 3.01 7.54 -5.31
CA ASN A 126 3.23 8.84 -5.91
C ASN A 126 2.09 9.76 -5.47
N TYR A 127 2.44 10.95 -4.99
CA TYR A 127 1.49 11.95 -4.55
C TYR A 127 1.75 13.27 -5.26
N VAL A 128 0.78 13.69 -6.05
CA VAL A 128 0.81 14.93 -6.83
C VAL A 128 -0.22 15.86 -6.22
N SER A 129 0.22 16.96 -5.61
CA SER A 129 -0.61 18.01 -5.01
C SER A 129 0.23 19.27 -4.86
N ALA A 130 -0.38 20.40 -4.51
CA ALA A 130 0.32 21.62 -4.12
C ALA A 130 0.86 21.55 -2.67
N THR A 131 0.26 20.73 -1.81
CA THR A 131 0.60 20.65 -0.37
C THR A 131 0.99 19.23 0.04
N GLY A 132 1.65 19.09 1.18
CA GLY A 132 1.89 17.78 1.80
C GLY A 132 0.65 17.21 2.48
N MET A 133 0.67 15.90 2.77
CA MET A 133 -0.48 15.18 3.34
C MET A 133 0.00 14.09 4.31
N ASN A 134 -0.64 13.94 5.47
CA ASN A 134 -0.38 12.77 6.32
C ASN A 134 -1.12 11.57 5.75
N PHE A 135 -0.37 10.50 5.51
CA PHE A 135 -0.87 9.25 4.97
C PHE A 135 -0.63 8.12 5.98
N ARG A 136 -1.58 7.20 6.08
CA ARG A 136 -1.51 6.00 6.91
C ARG A 136 -2.08 4.80 6.17
N ALA A 137 -1.31 3.72 6.13
CA ALA A 137 -1.73 2.42 5.64
C ALA A 137 -1.79 1.43 6.81
N GLU A 138 -2.88 0.68 6.92
CA GLU A 138 -3.04 -0.41 7.87
C GLU A 138 -3.25 -1.71 7.09
N ILE A 139 -2.29 -2.63 7.19
CA ILE A 139 -2.30 -3.91 6.48
C ILE A 139 -2.77 -4.98 7.46
N TYR A 140 -3.94 -5.56 7.18
CA TYR A 140 -4.55 -6.60 7.98
C TYR A 140 -4.12 -7.98 7.47
N TYR A 141 -3.52 -8.77 8.34
CA TYR A 141 -2.98 -10.09 8.00
C TYR A 141 -3.12 -11.08 9.16
N SER A 142 -2.95 -12.37 8.90
CA SER A 142 -2.70 -13.38 9.93
C SER A 142 -1.53 -14.27 9.53
N VAL A 143 -0.86 -14.85 10.53
CA VAL A 143 0.19 -15.84 10.26
C VAL A 143 -0.47 -17.11 9.73
N ALA A 144 0.03 -17.60 8.59
CA ALA A 144 -0.40 -18.86 8.03
C ALA A 144 0.62 -19.94 8.41
N GLU A 145 0.18 -20.90 9.23
CA GLU A 145 0.95 -22.10 9.52
C GLU A 145 0.89 -23.03 8.32
N LEU A 146 1.98 -23.06 7.57
CA LEU A 146 2.12 -23.91 6.39
C LEU A 146 3.27 -24.90 6.60
N GLY A 147 3.06 -26.13 6.13
CA GLY A 147 4.11 -27.15 6.09
C GLY A 147 5.24 -26.76 5.14
N LYS A 148 6.40 -27.40 5.28
CA LYS A 148 7.58 -27.15 4.44
C LYS A 148 7.25 -27.23 2.93
N THR A 149 6.53 -28.28 2.51
CA THR A 149 6.14 -28.49 1.11
C THR A 149 5.25 -27.38 0.57
N GLU A 150 4.33 -26.86 1.39
CA GLU A 150 3.43 -25.77 1.02
C GLU A 150 4.20 -24.45 0.92
N LEU A 151 5.11 -24.19 1.87
CA LEU A 151 6.02 -23.04 1.81
C LEU A 151 6.91 -23.09 0.56
N ASP A 152 7.41 -24.26 0.19
CA ASP A 152 8.23 -24.46 -1.01
C ASP A 152 7.41 -24.26 -2.28
N THR A 153 6.17 -24.75 -2.30
CA THR A 153 5.21 -24.51 -3.40
C THR A 153 4.91 -23.01 -3.54
N LEU A 154 4.70 -22.31 -2.43
CA LEU A 154 4.49 -20.87 -2.41
C LEU A 154 5.71 -20.11 -2.94
N ASN A 155 6.92 -20.54 -2.59
CA ASN A 155 8.16 -19.99 -3.15
C ASN A 155 8.30 -20.28 -4.65
N LEU A 156 7.89 -21.46 -5.12
CA LEU A 156 7.95 -21.80 -6.54
C LEU A 156 6.94 -21.00 -7.37
N LYS A 157 5.72 -20.80 -6.82
CA LYS A 157 4.62 -20.11 -7.49
C LYS A 157 4.80 -18.58 -7.46
N TYR A 158 5.22 -18.04 -6.31
CA TYR A 158 5.25 -16.59 -6.05
C TYR A 158 6.63 -16.04 -5.64
N GLY A 159 7.61 -16.89 -5.30
CA GLY A 159 9.02 -16.47 -5.12
C GLY A 159 9.72 -16.12 -6.44
N LYS A 160 8.93 -15.82 -7.48
CA LYS A 160 9.30 -15.49 -8.85
C LYS A 160 9.87 -14.07 -9.04
N TYR A 161 10.41 -13.43 -8.00
CA TYR A 161 11.56 -12.53 -8.21
C TYR A 161 12.81 -13.40 -8.33
N ARG A 162 12.80 -14.28 -9.34
CA ARG A 162 14.00 -14.98 -9.78
C ARG A 162 14.97 -13.87 -10.16
N ARG A 163 16.13 -13.86 -9.49
CA ARG A 163 17.36 -13.20 -9.96
C ARG A 163 17.36 -13.26 -11.49
N ARG A 164 17.31 -12.11 -12.16
CA ARG A 164 17.75 -12.07 -13.56
C ARG A 164 19.19 -12.57 -13.55
N ALA A 165 19.44 -13.61 -14.34
CA ALA A 165 20.77 -13.90 -14.84
C ALA A 165 21.22 -12.72 -15.72
#